data_AF-A0AAU6AIU8-F1
#
_entry.id   AF-A0AAU6AIU8-F1
#
_cell.length_a   1.000
_cell.length_b   1.000
_cell.length_c   1.000
_cell.angle_alpha   90.00
_cell.angle_beta   90.00
_cell.angle_gamma   90.00
#
_symmetry.space_group_name_H-M   'P 1'
#
loop_
_entity.id
_entity.type
_entity.pdbx_description
1 polymer ?
#
loop_
_entity_poly.entity_id
_entity_poly.type
_entity_poly.pdbx_seq_one_letter_code
_entity_poly.pdbx_strand_id
1 'polypeptide(L)'
;MDNEWEAGTTPWLRQQQTTASWGPESSPVQCMFCGGKTLKRSASDREQDPGRLELYCDNQFCDAREMVLLVRRDGADAIFRADVKALNLIDNGTLDVHAAFPPEMKSSSMADLLADHGNEVERRMRRPAPLED
;
A
#
# COMPACT_ATOMS: atom_id res chain seq x y z
N MET A 1 15.37 -12.99 17.89
CA MET A 1 14.53 -13.30 16.72
C MET A 1 15.07 -12.43 15.61
N ASP A 2 15.85 -13.03 14.72
CA ASP A 2 16.43 -12.35 13.57
C ASP A 2 15.31 -12.12 12.55
N ASN A 3 14.51 -11.08 12.79
CA ASN A 3 13.53 -10.58 11.82
C ASN A 3 14.20 -9.73 10.73
N GLU A 4 15.52 -9.84 10.57
CA GLU A 4 16.26 -9.15 9.54
C GLU A 4 16.09 -9.91 8.24
N TRP A 5 15.23 -9.37 7.37
CA TRP A 5 15.07 -9.86 6.01
C TRP A 5 16.33 -9.51 5.19
N GLU A 6 16.92 -10.52 4.56
CA GLU A 6 18.10 -10.36 3.71
C GLU A 6 17.76 -9.64 2.40
N ALA A 7 18.61 -8.69 2.04
CA ALA A 7 18.44 -7.92 0.80
C ALA A 7 18.52 -8.83 -0.42
N GLY A 8 17.62 -8.62 -1.40
CA GLY A 8 17.56 -9.43 -2.62
C GLY A 8 16.80 -10.75 -2.49
N THR A 9 16.37 -11.15 -1.28
CA THR A 9 15.53 -12.33 -1.09
C THR A 9 14.05 -12.00 -1.32
N THR A 10 13.21 -13.01 -1.54
CA THR A 10 11.76 -12.78 -1.67
C THR A 10 11.19 -12.19 -0.37
N PRO A 11 10.48 -11.05 -0.41
CA PRO A 11 9.88 -10.46 0.78
C PRO A 11 9.02 -11.47 1.54
N TRP A 12 9.17 -11.55 2.88
CA TRP A 12 8.41 -12.48 3.73
C TRP A 12 6.90 -12.37 3.52
N LEU A 13 6.42 -11.17 3.19
CA LEU A 13 5.01 -10.89 2.93
C LEU A 13 4.48 -11.68 1.73
N ARG A 14 5.31 -11.89 0.69
CA ARG A 14 4.96 -12.69 -0.49
C ARG A 14 4.88 -14.18 -0.15
N GLN A 15 5.68 -14.66 0.81
CA GLN A 15 5.65 -16.06 1.27
C GLN A 15 4.37 -16.36 2.05
N GLN A 16 3.94 -15.45 2.93
CA GLN A 16 2.75 -15.59 3.77
C GLN A 16 1.43 -15.48 2.99
N GLN A 17 1.44 -14.86 1.81
CA GLN A 17 0.24 -14.71 0.97
C GLN A 17 -0.03 -15.88 0.03
N THR A 18 0.86 -16.87 -0.04
CA THR A 18 0.67 -18.09 -0.85
C THR A 18 -0.48 -18.96 -0.36
N THR A 19 -0.87 -18.85 0.92
CA THR A 19 -1.98 -19.60 1.53
C THR A 19 -3.30 -18.83 1.52
N ALA A 20 -3.26 -17.49 1.56
CA ALA A 20 -4.45 -16.63 1.55
C ALA A 20 -4.93 -16.26 0.13
N SER A 21 -4.82 -17.19 -0.82
CA SER A 21 -5.20 -16.98 -2.22
C SER A 21 -6.70 -17.08 -2.42
N TRP A 22 -7.38 -15.95 -2.72
CA TRP A 22 -8.80 -15.77 -3.11
C TRP A 22 -9.90 -16.57 -2.37
N GLY A 23 -9.56 -17.40 -1.39
CA GLY A 23 -10.45 -18.20 -0.57
C GLY A 23 -10.99 -17.44 0.64
N PRO A 24 -11.78 -18.11 1.48
CA PRO A 24 -12.42 -17.50 2.65
C PRO A 24 -11.47 -17.31 3.85
N GLU A 25 -10.22 -17.78 3.74
CA GLU A 25 -9.24 -17.68 4.82
C GLU A 25 -8.81 -16.23 5.05
N SER A 26 -8.72 -15.84 6.33
CA SER A 26 -8.23 -14.52 6.70
C SER A 26 -6.77 -14.36 6.32
N SER A 27 -6.42 -13.24 5.70
CA SER A 27 -5.02 -12.94 5.41
C SER A 27 -4.23 -12.78 6.71
N PRO A 28 -3.00 -13.31 6.79
CA PRO A 28 -2.13 -13.05 7.92
C PRO A 28 -1.69 -11.57 7.98
N VAL A 29 -1.95 -10.81 6.92
CA VAL A 29 -1.56 -9.41 6.74
C VAL A 29 -2.75 -8.49 6.94
N GLN A 30 -2.57 -7.47 7.76
CA GLN A 30 -3.55 -6.40 7.95
C GLN A 30 -3.42 -5.34 6.85
N CYS A 31 -4.54 -4.88 6.30
CA CYS A 31 -4.56 -3.71 5.43
C CYS A 31 -4.29 -2.45 6.25
N MET A 32 -3.25 -1.69 5.86
CA MET A 32 -2.85 -0.45 6.54
C MET A 32 -3.87 0.69 6.38
N PHE A 33 -4.84 0.56 5.47
CA PHE A 33 -5.86 1.59 5.22
C PHE A 33 -7.18 1.31 5.95
N CYS A 34 -7.70 0.08 5.92
CA CYS A 34 -8.97 -0.24 6.60
C CYS A 34 -8.80 -1.03 7.91
N GLY A 35 -7.60 -1.54 8.20
CA GLY A 35 -7.32 -2.38 9.35
C GLY A 35 -7.86 -3.82 9.25
N GLY A 36 -8.50 -4.20 8.14
CA GLY A 36 -9.03 -5.55 7.91
C GLY A 36 -7.93 -6.56 7.55
N LYS A 37 -8.13 -7.84 7.88
CA LYS A 37 -7.29 -8.98 7.44
C LYS A 37 -7.74 -9.51 6.06
N THR A 38 -7.92 -8.58 5.14
CA THR A 38 -8.55 -8.73 3.82
C THR A 38 -7.56 -8.50 2.67
N LEU A 39 -6.27 -8.47 3.01
CA LEU A 39 -5.22 -8.06 2.08
C LEU A 39 -4.64 -9.28 1.38
N LYS A 40 -4.80 -9.32 0.07
CA LYS A 40 -4.39 -10.38 -0.85
C LYS A 40 -3.24 -9.91 -1.72
N ARG A 41 -2.53 -10.84 -2.35
CA ARG A 41 -1.59 -10.51 -3.43
C ARG A 41 -2.39 -10.02 -4.64
N SER A 42 -1.97 -8.92 -5.25
CA SER A 42 -2.61 -8.45 -6.49
C SER A 42 -2.38 -9.47 -7.61
N ALA A 43 -3.33 -9.57 -8.53
CA ALA A 43 -3.16 -10.36 -9.75
C ALA A 43 -2.04 -9.80 -10.66
N SER A 44 -1.71 -8.52 -10.51
CA SER A 44 -0.64 -7.83 -11.23
C SER A 44 0.73 -7.96 -10.57
N ASP A 45 0.85 -8.54 -9.36
CA ASP A 45 2.13 -8.68 -8.65
C ASP A 45 3.14 -9.49 -9.46
N ARG A 46 4.36 -8.94 -9.57
CA ARG A 46 5.44 -9.53 -10.37
C ARG A 46 6.47 -10.16 -9.44
N GLU A 47 6.48 -11.49 -9.39
CA GLU A 47 7.40 -12.24 -8.51
C GLU A 47 8.88 -11.92 -8.77
N GLN A 48 9.21 -11.53 -10.01
CA GLN A 48 10.56 -11.18 -10.46
C GLN A 48 11.07 -9.83 -9.90
N ASP A 49 10.17 -8.97 -9.38
CA ASP A 49 10.55 -7.71 -8.75
C ASP A 49 10.49 -7.89 -7.22
N PRO A 50 11.64 -8.06 -6.54
CA PRO A 50 11.67 -8.17 -5.08
C PRO A 50 11.49 -6.81 -4.37
N GLY A 51 11.62 -5.70 -5.11
CA GLY A 51 11.50 -4.35 -4.55
C GLY A 51 10.09 -3.76 -4.63
N ARG A 52 9.15 -4.45 -5.28
CA ARG A 52 7.74 -4.11 -5.30
C ARG A 52 6.90 -5.29 -4.91
N LEU A 53 5.88 -5.00 -4.11
CA LEU A 53 4.83 -5.94 -3.81
C LEU A 53 3.48 -5.29 -4.07
N GLU A 54 2.76 -5.84 -5.03
CA GLU A 54 1.45 -5.34 -5.40
C GLU A 54 0.37 -6.10 -4.61
N LEU A 55 -0.46 -5.35 -3.91
CA LEU A 55 -1.40 -5.85 -2.92
C LEU A 55 -2.81 -5.39 -3.26
N TYR A 56 -3.78 -6.24 -2.98
CA TYR A 56 -5.20 -5.99 -3.20
C TYR A 56 -5.99 -6.14 -1.91
N CYS A 57 -6.82 -5.16 -1.54
CA CYS A 57 -7.75 -5.30 -0.41
C CYS A 57 -9.13 -5.71 -0.92
N ASP A 58 -9.64 -6.86 -0.48
CA ASP A 58 -10.94 -7.36 -0.91
C ASP A 58 -12.12 -6.88 -0.04
N ASN A 59 -11.84 -6.09 0.99
CA ASN A 59 -12.88 -5.42 1.77
C ASN A 59 -13.61 -4.42 0.86
N GLN A 60 -14.89 -4.67 0.57
CA GLN A 60 -15.71 -3.83 -0.31
C GLN A 60 -15.86 -2.39 0.18
N PHE A 61 -15.70 -2.18 1.48
CA PHE A 61 -15.75 -0.86 2.08
C PHE A 61 -14.40 -0.14 2.01
N CYS A 62 -13.29 -0.82 1.70
CA CYS A 62 -11.99 -0.18 1.61
C CYS A 62 -11.82 0.61 0.30
N ASP A 63 -11.43 1.89 0.38
CA ASP A 63 -11.11 2.69 -0.81
C ASP A 63 -9.72 2.36 -1.38
N ALA A 64 -8.83 1.81 -0.57
CA ALA A 64 -7.52 1.33 -1.01
C ALA A 64 -7.66 -0.10 -1.56
N ARG A 65 -8.14 -0.21 -2.82
CA ARG A 65 -8.28 -1.50 -3.49
C ARG A 65 -6.96 -2.06 -3.96
N GLU A 66 -6.15 -1.27 -4.65
CA GLU A 66 -4.81 -1.64 -5.10
C GLU A 66 -3.76 -0.77 -4.42
N MET A 67 -2.68 -1.41 -4.00
CA MET A 67 -1.58 -0.77 -3.28
C MET A 67 -0.26 -1.35 -3.77
N VAL A 68 0.76 -0.51 -3.86
CA VAL A 68 2.13 -0.95 -4.13
C VAL A 68 2.97 -0.67 -2.90
N LEU A 69 3.53 -1.72 -2.31
CA LEU A 69 4.51 -1.60 -1.25
C LEU A 69 5.92 -1.56 -1.88
N LEU A 70 6.64 -0.47 -1.65
CA LEU A 70 8.02 -0.32 -2.11
C LEU A 70 8.98 -0.80 -1.03
N VAL A 71 9.80 -1.78 -1.38
CA VAL A 71 10.74 -2.40 -0.46
C VAL A 71 12.12 -1.76 -0.63
N ARG A 72 12.59 -1.06 0.40
CA ARG A 72 13.83 -0.25 0.31
C ARG A 72 15.11 -1.07 0.43
N ARG A 73 15.08 -2.20 1.14
CA ARG A 73 16.23 -3.11 1.32
C ARG A 73 16.14 -4.27 0.33
N ASP A 74 15.80 -3.98 -0.92
CA ASP A 74 15.57 -4.99 -1.97
C ASP A 74 16.85 -5.56 -2.59
N GLY A 75 18.03 -5.07 -2.19
CA GLY A 75 19.32 -5.48 -2.78
C GLY A 75 19.49 -5.03 -4.23
N ALA A 76 18.55 -4.23 -4.75
CA ALA A 76 18.50 -3.75 -6.12
C ALA A 76 18.36 -2.22 -6.14
N ASP A 77 19.04 -1.57 -5.19
CA ASP A 77 19.34 -0.15 -5.29
C ASP A 77 18.06 0.72 -5.35
N ALA A 78 17.08 0.40 -4.49
CA ALA A 78 15.74 0.99 -4.45
C ALA A 78 15.71 2.53 -4.60
N ILE A 79 16.72 3.23 -4.09
CA ILE A 79 16.86 4.70 -4.19
C ILE A 79 16.89 5.23 -5.63
N PHE A 80 17.31 4.41 -6.60
CA PHE A 80 17.42 4.81 -8.00
C PHE A 80 16.13 4.57 -8.79
N ARG A 81 15.15 3.86 -8.22
CA ARG A 81 13.87 3.56 -8.88
C ARG A 81 13.04 4.83 -9.10
N ALA A 82 12.32 4.86 -10.23
CA ALA A 82 11.60 6.06 -10.67
C ALA A 82 10.46 6.46 -9.73
N ASP A 83 9.73 5.47 -9.20
CA ASP A 83 8.67 5.66 -8.19
C ASP A 83 9.21 6.17 -6.87
N VAL A 84 10.32 5.61 -6.37
CA VAL A 84 10.99 6.10 -5.15
C VAL A 84 11.47 7.54 -5.33
N LYS A 85 12.04 7.87 -6.50
CA LYS A 85 12.41 9.25 -6.84
C LYS A 85 11.20 10.18 -6.90
N ALA A 86 10.10 9.76 -7.51
CA ALA A 86 8.88 10.55 -7.57
C ALA A 86 8.32 10.84 -6.18
N LEU A 87 8.26 9.83 -5.30
CA LEU A 87 7.84 10.02 -3.91
C LEU A 87 8.76 10.99 -3.16
N ASN A 88 10.09 10.87 -3.32
CA ASN A 88 11.02 11.83 -2.72
C ASN A 88 10.80 13.27 -3.20
N LEU A 89 10.44 13.47 -4.47
CA LEU A 89 10.11 14.79 -5.00
C LEU A 89 8.79 15.34 -4.43
N ILE A 90 7.81 14.49 -4.15
CA ILE A 90 6.58 14.90 -3.46
C ILE A 90 6.90 15.28 -2.02
N ASP A 91 7.63 14.42 -1.31
CA ASP A 91 7.92 14.58 0.12
C ASP A 91 8.79 15.80 0.42
N ASN A 92 9.67 16.19 -0.51
CA ASN A 92 10.49 17.39 -0.37
C ASN A 92 9.84 18.66 -0.96
N GLY A 93 8.61 18.56 -1.48
CA GLY A 93 7.85 19.67 -2.06
C GLY A 93 8.33 20.14 -3.44
N THR A 94 9.24 19.42 -4.11
CA THR A 94 9.68 19.75 -5.47
C THR A 94 8.59 19.43 -6.50
N LEU A 95 7.81 18.38 -6.27
CA LEU A 95 6.66 18.00 -7.07
C LEU A 95 5.36 18.26 -6.29
N ASP A 96 4.55 19.20 -6.79
CA ASP A 96 3.20 19.41 -6.27
C ASP A 96 2.27 18.31 -6.80
N VAL A 97 1.92 17.38 -5.91
CA VAL A 97 1.03 16.27 -6.22
C VAL A 97 -0.38 16.75 -6.59
N HIS A 98 -0.85 17.86 -6.01
CA HIS A 98 -2.20 18.38 -6.26
C HIS A 98 -2.30 19.05 -7.63
N ALA A 99 -1.19 19.61 -8.12
CA ALA A 99 -1.11 20.13 -9.49
C ALA A 99 -0.91 19.02 -10.54
N ALA A 100 -0.34 17.88 -10.16
CA ALA A 100 -0.02 16.78 -11.06
C ALA A 100 -1.23 15.91 -11.44
N PHE A 101 -2.30 15.92 -10.63
CA PHE A 101 -3.51 15.15 -10.85
C PHE A 101 -4.73 16.04 -11.11
N PRO A 102 -5.76 15.52 -11.80
CA PRO A 102 -7.02 16.24 -11.98
C PRO A 102 -7.65 16.62 -10.63
N PRO A 103 -8.35 17.76 -10.52
CA PRO A 103 -8.90 18.26 -9.26
C PRO A 103 -9.94 17.33 -8.62
N GLU A 104 -10.57 16.45 -9.40
CA GLU A 104 -11.46 15.40 -8.89
C GLU A 104 -10.74 14.28 -8.12
N MET A 105 -9.42 14.15 -8.29
CA MET A 105 -8.60 13.16 -7.59
C MET A 105 -8.09 13.75 -6.28
N LYS A 106 -8.51 13.16 -5.15
CA LYS A 106 -7.92 13.51 -3.84
C LYS A 106 -6.49 13.00 -3.77
N SER A 107 -5.53 13.91 -3.79
CA SER A 107 -4.11 13.65 -3.51
C SER A 107 -3.71 14.11 -2.11
N SER A 108 -2.66 13.52 -1.54
CA SER A 108 -2.09 13.95 -0.26
C SER A 108 -0.60 13.62 -0.25
N SER A 109 0.24 14.55 0.19
CA SER A 109 1.66 14.32 0.47
C SER A 109 1.85 13.67 1.85
N MET A 110 3.06 13.17 2.15
CA MET A 110 3.38 12.67 3.50
C MET A 110 3.23 13.78 4.55
N ALA A 111 3.60 15.02 4.21
CA ALA A 111 3.42 16.16 5.10
C ALA A 111 1.93 16.41 5.42
N ASP A 112 1.05 16.33 4.42
CA ASP A 112 -0.40 16.47 4.62
C ASP A 112 -0.94 15.39 5.57
N LEU A 113 -0.49 14.14 5.39
CA LEU A 113 -0.89 13.00 6.24
C LEU A 113 -0.39 13.14 7.68
N LEU A 114 0.83 13.66 7.89
CA LEU A 114 1.43 13.84 9.21
C LEU A 114 0.86 15.07 9.95
N ALA A 115 0.54 16.14 9.22
CA ALA A 115 -0.04 17.35 9.78
C ALA A 115 -1.48 17.14 10.30
N ASP A 116 -2.19 16.13 9.81
CA ASP A 116 -3.55 15.78 10.25
C ASP A 116 -3.60 15.04 11.62
N HIS A 117 -2.49 15.02 12.37
CA HIS A 117 -2.35 14.71 13.82
C HIS A 117 -3.38 13.75 14.46
N GLY A 118 -3.70 12.60 13.83
CA GLY A 118 -4.53 11.57 14.45
C GLY A 118 -5.84 11.23 13.75
N ASN A 119 -6.12 11.76 12.55
CA ASN A 119 -6.92 10.95 11.63
C ASN A 119 -6.01 9.85 11.09
N GLU A 120 -6.06 8.70 11.76
CA GLU A 120 -5.56 7.38 11.43
C GLU A 120 -5.78 7.01 9.95
N VAL A 121 -5.11 7.67 8.98
CA VAL A 121 -5.44 7.65 7.53
C VAL A 121 -6.95 7.49 7.36
N GLU A 122 -7.75 8.38 7.99
CA GLU A 122 -9.20 8.21 8.30
C GLU A 122 -9.72 6.90 7.71
N ARG A 123 -9.61 5.77 8.46
CA ARG A 123 -9.72 4.40 7.92
C ARG A 123 -10.63 4.42 6.73
N ARG A 124 -10.08 4.25 5.52
CA ARG A 124 -10.79 4.54 4.26
C ARG A 124 -11.87 3.50 3.98
N MET A 125 -12.77 3.35 4.94
CA MET A 125 -13.92 2.51 4.97
C MET A 125 -15.09 3.40 4.59
N ARG A 126 -15.63 3.19 3.39
CA ARG A 126 -16.91 3.75 3.01
C ARG A 126 -17.92 3.37 4.08
N ARG A 127 -18.64 4.35 4.62
CA ARG A 127 -19.85 4.03 5.39
C ARG A 127 -20.81 3.31 4.44
N PRO A 128 -21.45 2.21 4.87
CA PRO A 128 -22.55 1.66 4.11
C PRO A 128 -23.63 2.73 3.93
N ALA A 129 -24.32 2.71 2.78
CA ALA A 129 -25.50 3.55 2.59
C ALA A 129 -26.51 3.25 3.72
N PRO A 130 -27.25 4.26 4.22
CA PRO A 130 -28.34 3.99 5.16
C PRO A 130 -29.28 2.95 4.55
N LEU A 131 -29.71 1.97 5.34
CA LEU A 131 -30.81 1.12 4.94
C LEU A 131 -32.04 2.03 4.82
N GLU A 132 -32.60 2.13 3.63
CA GLU A 132 -33.93 2.74 3.44
C GLU A 132 -34.94 1.75 4.02
N ASP A 133 -35.69 2.18 5.04
CA ASP A 133 -36.80 1.45 5.68
C ASP A 133 -38.03 1.35 4.74
#